data_AF-A0A1Y0C992-F1
#
_entry.id   AF-A0A1Y0C992-F1
#
_cell.length_a   1.000
_cell.length_b   1.000
_cell.length_c   1.000
_cell.angle_alpha   90.00
_cell.angle_beta   90.00
_cell.angle_gamma   90.00
#
_symmetry.space_group_name_H-M   'P 1'
#
loop_
_entity.id
_entity.type
_entity.pdbx_description
1 polymer ?
#
loop_
_entity_poly.entity_id
_entity_poly.type
_entity_poly.pdbx_seq_one_letter_code
_entity_poly.pdbx_strand_id
1 'polypeptide(L)'
;MRSMSDDHVIKRYANRKLYDTVRRRFTTLDELAQLLESGVRVVVRDHNTGADRTDEVLAQVVSRQVKNIPGGIDMLAGVLRAPVNVALGVAGSVAASTPAAQPAATPTPEPAEEPAKPSAEEEIDRQQAEIRELREQVSQLTQAVTMLLQDKVRDTEQKPAD
;
A
#
# COMPACT_ATOMS: atom_id res chain seq x y z
N MET A 1 9.75 -13.91 29.68
CA MET A 1 9.76 -13.13 28.42
C MET A 1 8.50 -13.46 27.63
N ARG A 2 7.85 -12.47 27.00
CA ARG A 2 6.68 -12.69 26.13
C ARG A 2 7.18 -13.08 24.73
N SER A 3 6.50 -14.00 24.05
CA SER A 3 7.06 -14.69 22.88
C SER A 3 7.42 -13.75 21.72
N MET A 4 8.45 -14.15 20.97
CA MET A 4 9.12 -13.37 19.92
C MET A 4 8.63 -13.77 18.52
N SER A 5 7.34 -14.13 18.42
CA SER A 5 6.81 -14.92 17.29
C SER A 5 5.38 -14.54 16.84
N ASP A 6 4.77 -13.53 17.46
CA ASP A 6 3.45 -13.00 17.08
C ASP A 6 3.63 -11.59 16.48
N ASP A 7 4.50 -11.53 15.47
CA ASP A 7 4.76 -10.32 14.70
C ASP A 7 4.06 -10.45 13.35
N HIS A 8 3.17 -9.50 13.06
CA HIS A 8 2.30 -9.50 11.90
C HIS A 8 3.10 -9.11 10.66
N VAL A 9 3.58 -10.12 9.92
CA VAL A 9 4.50 -9.91 8.80
C VAL A 9 3.78 -9.42 7.55
N ILE A 10 4.29 -8.33 6.97
CA ILE A 10 3.83 -7.75 5.71
C ILE A 10 4.97 -7.76 4.70
N LYS A 11 4.68 -8.22 3.48
CA LYS A 11 5.61 -8.18 2.34
C LYS A 11 5.39 -6.90 1.54
N ARG A 12 6.42 -6.08 1.41
CA ARG A 12 6.44 -4.89 0.54
C ARG A 12 6.99 -5.26 -0.83
N TYR A 13 6.21 -4.99 -1.87
CA TYR A 13 6.61 -5.19 -3.26
C TYR A 13 7.09 -3.87 -3.88
N ALA A 14 7.91 -3.94 -4.94
CA ALA A 14 8.52 -2.78 -5.58
C ALA A 14 7.51 -1.70 -6.01
N ASN A 15 6.32 -2.09 -6.48
CA ASN A 15 5.22 -1.18 -6.82
C ASN A 15 4.44 -0.66 -5.58
N ARG A 16 5.12 -0.45 -4.44
CA ARG A 16 4.58 -0.01 -3.14
C ARG A 16 3.40 -0.81 -2.57
N LYS A 17 2.95 -1.88 -3.23
CA LYS A 17 1.91 -2.82 -2.76
C LYS A 17 2.39 -3.52 -1.49
N LEU A 18 1.53 -3.58 -0.49
CA LEU A 18 1.73 -4.28 0.78
C LEU A 18 0.85 -5.53 0.78
N TYR A 19 1.43 -6.70 1.04
CA TYR A 19 0.72 -7.96 1.18
C TYR A 19 0.81 -8.45 2.62
N ASP A 20 -0.35 -8.60 3.25
CA ASP A 20 -0.51 -9.14 4.59
C ASP A 20 -0.40 -10.67 4.53
N THR A 21 0.58 -11.25 5.24
CA THR A 21 0.80 -12.70 5.23
C THR A 21 -0.19 -13.48 6.12
N VAL A 22 -0.83 -12.81 7.07
CA VAL A 22 -1.81 -13.40 8.00
C VAL A 22 -3.21 -13.36 7.38
N ARG A 23 -3.61 -12.20 6.85
CA ARG A 23 -4.89 -12.03 6.13
C ARG A 23 -4.84 -12.50 4.67
N ARG A 24 -3.65 -12.89 4.17
CA ARG A 24 -3.38 -13.37 2.80
C ARG A 24 -3.93 -12.46 1.71
N ARG A 25 -3.86 -11.15 1.93
CA ARG A 25 -4.46 -10.15 1.03
C ARG A 25 -3.59 -8.91 0.90
N PHE A 26 -3.82 -8.14 -0.15
CA PHE A 26 -3.25 -6.82 -0.25
C PHE A 26 -3.92 -5.88 0.75
N THR A 27 -3.09 -5.08 1.43
CA THR A 27 -3.52 -4.15 2.46
C THR A 27 -3.05 -2.73 2.10
N THR A 28 -3.70 -1.74 2.68
CA THR A 28 -3.35 -0.32 2.50
C THR A 28 -2.52 0.17 3.69
N LEU A 29 -1.94 1.37 3.57
CA LEU A 29 -1.26 2.03 4.70
C LEU A 29 -2.25 2.44 5.80
N ASP A 30 -3.51 2.66 5.43
CA ASP A 30 -4.57 3.11 6.32
C ASP A 30 -5.17 1.93 7.10
N GLU A 31 -5.34 0.75 6.47
CA GLU A 31 -5.54 -0.52 7.19
C GLU A 31 -4.36 -0.85 8.10
N LEU A 32 -3.14 -0.49 7.69
CA LEU A 32 -1.95 -0.72 8.50
C LEU A 32 -1.90 0.19 9.74
N ALA A 33 -2.37 1.43 9.63
CA ALA A 33 -2.57 2.30 10.78
C ALA A 33 -3.54 1.67 11.80
N GLN A 34 -4.68 1.13 11.33
CA GLN A 34 -5.67 0.47 12.19
C GLN A 34 -5.10 -0.78 12.90
N LEU A 35 -4.24 -1.56 12.23
CA LEU A 35 -3.54 -2.68 12.86
C LEU A 35 -2.63 -2.19 14.01
N LEU A 36 -1.88 -1.11 13.79
CA LEU A 36 -1.02 -0.53 14.83
C LEU A 36 -1.83 0.09 15.99
N GLU A 37 -2.92 0.78 15.69
CA GLU A 37 -3.85 1.35 16.68
C GLU A 37 -4.52 0.27 17.54
N SER A 38 -4.83 -0.91 16.96
CA SER A 38 -5.31 -2.08 17.70
C SER A 38 -4.22 -2.81 18.51
N GLY A 39 -2.99 -2.30 18.53
CA GLY A 39 -1.87 -2.82 19.31
C GLY A 39 -1.16 -4.03 18.70
N VAL A 40 -1.44 -4.35 17.43
CA VAL A 40 -0.75 -5.43 16.70
C VAL A 40 0.65 -4.98 16.32
N ARG A 41 1.68 -5.78 16.66
CA ARG A 41 3.04 -5.54 16.21
C ARG A 41 3.17 -5.91 14.74
N VAL A 42 3.55 -4.95 13.91
CA VAL A 42 3.75 -5.14 12.47
C VAL A 42 5.25 -5.18 12.17
N VAL A 43 5.65 -6.11 11.31
CA VAL A 43 7.01 -6.13 10.71
C VAL A 43 6.88 -6.12 9.19
N VAL A 44 7.53 -5.17 8.52
CA VAL A 44 7.47 -5.04 7.06
C VAL A 44 8.80 -5.45 6.42
N ARG A 45 8.77 -6.47 5.57
CA ARG A 45 9.95 -6.95 4.82
C ARG A 45 9.79 -6.74 3.33
N ASP A 46 10.86 -6.33 2.68
CA ASP A 46 10.92 -6.23 1.22
C ASP A 46 10.85 -7.62 0.56
N HIS A 47 10.02 -7.78 -0.47
CA HIS A 47 9.81 -9.07 -1.13
C HIS A 47 11.04 -9.57 -1.90
N ASN A 48 11.79 -8.67 -2.53
CA ASN A 48 12.89 -9.02 -3.43
C ASN A 48 14.20 -9.21 -2.67
N THR A 49 14.43 -8.40 -1.65
CA THR A 49 15.70 -8.34 -0.90
C THR A 49 15.61 -8.93 0.49
N GLY A 50 14.41 -9.20 1.01
CA GLY A 50 14.18 -9.66 2.39
C GLY A 50 14.50 -8.61 3.46
N ALA A 51 14.96 -7.42 3.07
CA ALA A 51 15.39 -6.36 3.97
C ALA A 51 14.24 -5.88 4.86
N ASP A 52 14.55 -5.58 6.12
CA ASP A 52 13.60 -4.93 7.01
C ASP A 52 13.36 -3.48 6.53
N ARG A 53 12.09 -3.13 6.37
CA ARG A 53 11.60 -1.81 5.94
C ARG A 53 10.52 -1.30 6.90
N THR A 54 10.44 -1.87 8.09
CA THR A 54 9.45 -1.53 9.12
C THR A 54 9.49 -0.03 9.42
N ASP A 55 10.66 0.52 9.78
CA ASP A 55 10.82 1.94 10.12
C ASP A 55 10.38 2.89 9.00
N GLU A 56 10.78 2.63 7.75
CA GLU A 56 10.37 3.43 6.59
C GLU A 56 8.85 3.46 6.41
N VAL A 57 8.20 2.29 6.53
CA VAL A 57 6.76 2.16 6.28
C VAL A 57 5.95 2.70 7.45
N LEU A 58 6.39 2.48 8.69
CA LEU A 58 5.78 3.09 9.88
C LEU A 58 5.87 4.63 9.84
N ALA A 59 7.03 5.19 9.48
CA ALA A 59 7.17 6.63 9.29
C ALA A 59 6.25 7.16 8.18
N GLN A 60 6.05 6.39 7.10
CA GLN A 60 5.12 6.75 6.03
C GLN A 60 3.65 6.69 6.48
N VAL A 61 3.27 5.71 7.31
CA VAL A 61 1.93 5.60 7.92
C VAL A 61 1.65 6.82 8.82
N VAL A 62 2.54 7.12 9.76
CA VAL A 62 2.40 8.27 10.66
C VAL A 62 2.35 9.59 9.86
N SER A 63 3.23 9.77 8.88
CA SER A 63 3.23 10.97 8.02
C SER A 63 1.92 11.15 7.25
N ARG A 64 1.27 10.06 6.83
CA ARG A 64 -0.05 10.11 6.17
C ARG A 64 -1.15 10.49 7.18
N GLN A 65 -1.19 9.84 8.34
CA GLN A 65 -2.22 10.09 9.35
C GLN A 65 -2.21 11.56 9.82
N VAL A 66 -1.03 12.13 10.04
CA VAL A 66 -0.84 13.55 10.39
C VAL A 66 -1.31 14.50 9.30
N LYS A 67 -1.13 14.15 8.01
CA LYS A 67 -1.59 14.96 6.87
C LYS A 67 -3.11 14.95 6.69
N ASN A 68 -3.76 13.86 7.10
CA ASN A 68 -5.22 13.74 7.06
C ASN A 68 -5.90 14.57 8.18
N ILE A 69 -5.15 14.96 9.23
CA ILE A 69 -5.63 15.83 10.29
C ILE A 69 -5.37 17.30 9.87
N PRO A 70 -6.41 18.15 9.71
CA PRO A 70 -6.20 19.56 9.39
C PRO A 70 -5.43 20.26 10.51
N GLY A 71 -4.28 20.87 10.18
CA GLY A 71 -3.34 21.46 11.15
C GLY A 71 -2.44 20.46 11.90
N GLY A 72 -2.49 19.17 11.58
CA GLY A 72 -1.71 18.13 12.28
C GLY A 72 -0.19 18.31 12.18
N ILE A 73 0.30 18.83 11.06
CA ILE A 73 1.74 19.14 10.87
C ILE A 73 2.16 20.30 11.79
N ASP A 74 1.35 21.35 11.89
CA ASP A 74 1.62 22.51 12.75
C ASP A 74 1.56 22.12 14.24
N MET A 75 0.66 21.20 14.60
CA MET A 75 0.60 20.61 15.94
C MET A 75 1.86 19.80 16.28
N LEU A 76 2.31 18.89 15.41
CA LEU A 76 3.55 18.14 15.65
C LEU A 76 4.80 19.02 15.62
N ALA A 77 4.86 20.01 14.72
CA ALA A 77 5.90 21.02 14.73
C ALA A 77 5.87 21.83 16.04
N GLY A 78 4.69 22.15 16.55
CA GLY A 78 4.49 22.75 17.87
C GLY A 78 5.06 21.89 19.00
N VAL A 79 4.74 20.60 19.05
CA VAL A 79 5.23 19.67 20.09
C VAL A 79 6.75 19.43 20.00
N LEU A 80 7.32 19.33 18.80
CA LEU A 80 8.75 19.10 18.60
C LEU A 80 9.61 20.37 18.75
N ARG A 81 9.02 21.56 18.60
CA ARG A 81 9.72 22.85 18.62
C ARG A 81 9.44 23.68 19.89
N ALA A 82 8.38 23.36 20.63
CA ALA A 82 8.19 23.88 21.98
C ALA A 82 9.16 23.17 22.95
N PRO A 83 9.85 23.90 23.85
CA PRO A 83 10.56 23.27 24.96
C PRO A 83 9.58 22.52 25.84
N VAL A 84 10.00 21.36 26.35
CA VAL A 84 9.14 20.39 27.05
C VAL A 84 8.61 20.96 28.39
N ASN A 85 7.50 21.69 28.33
CA ASN A 85 6.95 22.39 29.50
C ASN A 85 5.46 22.77 29.39
N VAL A 86 4.66 21.93 28.72
CA VAL A 86 3.18 22.04 28.80
C VAL A 86 2.66 20.88 29.64
N ALA A 87 2.52 21.15 30.94
CA ALA A 87 1.79 20.28 31.83
C ALA A 87 0.29 20.30 31.50
N LEU A 88 -0.32 19.11 31.53
CA LEU A 88 -1.74 18.78 31.60
C LEU A 88 -2.70 19.99 31.79
N GLY A 89 -3.35 20.44 30.71
CA GLY A 89 -4.06 21.74 30.68
C GLY A 89 -5.36 21.81 29.89
N VAL A 90 -6.05 20.68 29.64
CA VAL A 90 -7.43 20.69 29.13
C VAL A 90 -8.29 19.72 29.96
N ALA A 91 -8.72 20.21 31.11
CA ALA A 91 -9.76 19.60 31.92
C ALA A 91 -10.71 20.71 32.40
N GLY A 92 -12.00 20.59 32.08
CA GLY A 92 -13.04 21.47 32.60
C GLY A 92 -13.50 22.60 31.67
N SER A 93 -14.50 22.31 30.85
CA SER A 93 -15.66 23.20 30.75
C SER A 93 -16.92 22.38 30.53
N VAL A 94 -17.83 22.43 31.49
CA VAL A 94 -19.15 21.78 31.50
C VAL A 94 -20.22 22.86 31.71
N ALA A 95 -21.45 22.58 31.23
CA ALA A 95 -22.65 23.43 31.28
C ALA A 95 -22.64 24.66 30.34
N ALA A 96 -23.68 25.01 29.58
CA ALA A 96 -24.98 24.37 29.24
C ALA A 96 -25.49 24.97 27.88
N SER A 97 -26.64 24.67 27.25
CA SER A 97 -27.89 23.99 27.66
C SER A 97 -28.60 23.29 26.48
N THR A 98 -29.46 22.32 26.80
CA THR A 98 -30.57 21.75 25.98
C THR A 98 -31.80 22.70 25.99
N PRO A 99 -32.94 22.48 25.29
CA PRO A 99 -33.32 21.36 24.39
C PRO A 99 -34.05 21.71 23.06
N ALA A 100 -34.28 20.72 22.18
CA ALA A 100 -35.61 20.27 21.71
C ALA A 100 -35.60 19.42 20.40
N ALA A 101 -36.60 18.53 20.29
CA ALA A 101 -37.15 17.92 19.06
C ALA A 101 -36.29 16.95 18.18
N GLN A 102 -36.41 15.67 18.53
CA GLN A 102 -36.44 14.50 17.62
C GLN A 102 -37.62 14.60 16.59
N PRO A 103 -37.67 13.83 15.46
CA PRO A 103 -37.62 12.36 15.51
C PRO A 103 -37.06 11.56 14.29
N ALA A 104 -36.94 10.25 14.53
CA ALA A 104 -37.03 9.12 13.58
C ALA A 104 -36.01 8.99 12.44
N ALA A 105 -35.10 8.02 12.57
CA ALA A 105 -35.21 6.73 11.84
C ALA A 105 -34.06 5.77 12.23
N THR A 106 -34.39 4.55 12.65
CA THR A 106 -33.53 3.38 12.39
C THR A 106 -33.74 2.97 10.92
N PRO A 107 -32.69 2.42 10.28
CA PRO A 107 -32.67 0.96 10.20
C PRO A 107 -31.31 0.33 10.52
N THR A 108 -31.43 -0.84 11.15
CA THR A 108 -30.59 -2.04 11.04
C THR A 108 -29.64 -2.07 9.82
N PRO A 109 -28.34 -2.36 10.01
CA PRO A 109 -27.53 -2.93 8.94
C PRO A 109 -27.94 -4.39 8.72
N GLU A 110 -28.65 -4.63 7.63
CA GLU A 110 -28.92 -5.94 7.06
C GLU A 110 -27.58 -6.66 6.74
N PRO A 111 -27.46 -7.98 6.93
CA PRO A 111 -26.23 -8.69 6.58
C PRO A 111 -26.09 -8.74 5.06
N ALA A 112 -25.31 -7.83 4.50
CA ALA A 112 -24.95 -7.86 3.09
C ALA A 112 -24.11 -9.11 2.79
N GLU A 113 -24.76 -10.13 2.22
CA GLU A 113 -24.08 -11.10 1.35
C GLU A 113 -23.48 -10.34 0.16
N GLU A 114 -22.24 -9.86 0.33
CA GLU A 114 -21.46 -9.37 -0.80
C GLU A 114 -20.94 -10.59 -1.58
N PRO A 115 -21.22 -10.70 -2.89
CA PRO A 115 -20.86 -11.88 -3.66
C PRO A 115 -19.35 -12.07 -3.67
N ALA A 116 -18.91 -13.34 -3.67
CA ALA A 116 -17.50 -13.71 -3.68
C ALA A 116 -16.77 -13.07 -4.88
N LYS A 117 -16.11 -11.94 -4.64
CA LYS A 117 -15.15 -11.34 -5.56
C LYS A 117 -14.09 -12.41 -5.84
N PRO A 118 -13.72 -12.66 -7.12
CA PRO A 118 -12.67 -13.62 -7.43
C PRO A 118 -11.42 -13.22 -6.65
N SER A 119 -10.80 -14.20 -5.99
CA SER A 119 -9.70 -13.96 -5.06
C SER A 119 -8.64 -13.08 -5.71
N ALA A 120 -8.19 -12.02 -5.02
CA ALA A 120 -7.20 -11.07 -5.55
C ALA A 120 -5.85 -11.71 -5.95
N GLU A 121 -5.65 -12.97 -5.58
CA GLU A 121 -4.58 -13.86 -6.04
C GLU A 121 -4.76 -14.21 -7.53
N GLU A 122 -5.97 -14.60 -7.97
CA GLU A 122 -6.29 -14.85 -9.39
C GLU A 122 -6.10 -13.61 -10.25
N GLU A 123 -6.46 -12.43 -9.75
CA GLU A 123 -6.36 -11.18 -10.50
C GLU A 123 -4.89 -10.79 -10.75
N ILE A 124 -3.99 -11.16 -9.84
CA ILE A 124 -2.54 -10.97 -10.01
C ILE A 124 -1.92 -12.07 -10.86
N ASP A 125 -2.35 -13.33 -10.73
CA ASP A 125 -1.89 -14.41 -11.61
C ASP A 125 -2.28 -14.15 -13.07
N ARG A 126 -3.50 -13.61 -13.32
CA ARG A 126 -3.92 -13.13 -14.64
C ARG A 126 -3.03 -11.98 -15.13
N GLN A 127 -2.78 -10.95 -14.30
CA GLN A 127 -1.86 -9.85 -14.66
C GLN A 127 -0.42 -10.35 -14.92
N GLN A 128 0.06 -11.37 -14.20
CA GLN A 128 1.39 -11.94 -14.43
C GLN A 128 1.46 -12.82 -15.68
N ALA A 129 0.38 -13.53 -16.02
CA ALA A 129 0.26 -14.27 -17.27
C ALA A 129 0.26 -13.31 -18.48
N GLU A 130 -0.52 -12.24 -18.41
CA GLU A 130 -0.59 -11.18 -19.44
C GLU A 130 0.77 -10.49 -19.64
N ILE A 131 1.48 -10.16 -18.55
CA ILE A 131 2.86 -9.64 -18.61
C ILE A 131 3.84 -10.66 -19.23
N ARG A 132 3.64 -11.95 -19.01
CA ARG A 132 4.49 -13.00 -19.61
C ARG A 132 4.25 -13.09 -21.13
N GLU A 133 3.00 -13.08 -21.56
CA GLU A 133 2.62 -13.09 -22.98
C GLU A 133 3.14 -11.85 -23.71
N LEU A 134 2.95 -10.64 -23.14
CA LEU A 134 3.47 -9.39 -23.72
C LEU A 134 5.00 -9.42 -23.89
N ARG A 135 5.74 -10.02 -22.95
CA ARG A 135 7.19 -10.21 -23.08
C ARG A 135 7.57 -11.18 -24.19
N GLU A 136 6.78 -12.23 -24.38
CA GLU A 136 7.00 -13.20 -25.46
C GLU A 136 6.72 -12.57 -26.84
N GLN A 137 5.64 -11.79 -26.97
CA GLN A 137 5.35 -11.00 -28.17
C GLN A 137 6.49 -10.01 -28.50
N VAL A 138 7.02 -9.29 -27.50
CA VAL A 138 8.17 -8.38 -27.68
C VAL A 138 9.43 -9.15 -28.10
N SER A 139 9.68 -10.33 -27.54
CA SER A 139 10.80 -11.20 -27.93
C SER A 139 10.68 -11.66 -29.39
N GLN A 140 9.50 -12.13 -29.80
CA GLN A 140 9.23 -12.56 -31.18
C GLN A 140 9.38 -11.39 -32.16
N LEU A 141 8.85 -10.21 -31.84
CA LEU A 141 9.01 -9.00 -32.66
C LEU A 141 10.48 -8.60 -32.79
N THR A 142 11.25 -8.69 -31.70
CA THR A 142 12.70 -8.41 -31.70
C THR A 142 13.46 -9.38 -32.61
N GLN A 143 13.12 -10.67 -32.58
CA GLN A 143 13.72 -11.68 -33.48
C GLN A 143 13.35 -11.43 -34.95
N ALA A 144 12.08 -11.15 -35.25
CA ALA A 144 11.62 -10.87 -36.61
C ALA A 144 12.28 -9.61 -37.20
N VAL A 145 12.38 -8.53 -36.42
CA VAL A 145 13.11 -7.31 -36.81
C VAL A 145 14.60 -7.59 -37.02
N THR A 146 15.22 -8.44 -36.19
CA THR A 146 16.62 -8.85 -36.35
C THR A 146 16.84 -9.64 -37.64
N MET A 147 15.93 -10.55 -38.02
CA MET A 147 16.01 -11.27 -39.29
C MET A 147 15.86 -10.32 -40.49
N LEU A 148 14.90 -9.40 -40.47
CA LEU A 148 14.72 -8.40 -41.55
C LEU A 148 15.92 -7.44 -41.69
N LEU A 149 16.61 -7.12 -40.60
CA LEU A 149 17.86 -6.37 -40.63
C LEU A 149 19.00 -7.17 -41.27
N GLN A 150 19.13 -8.46 -40.94
CA GLN A 150 20.14 -9.34 -41.55
C GLN A 150 19.91 -9.54 -43.05
N ASP A 151 18.66 -9.64 -43.49
CA ASP A 151 18.29 -9.78 -44.91
C ASP A 151 18.67 -8.52 -45.70
N LYS A 152 18.27 -7.33 -45.20
CA LYS A 152 18.65 -6.04 -45.81
C LYS A 152 20.15 -5.80 -45.88
N VAL A 153 20.93 -6.26 -44.90
CA VAL A 153 22.40 -6.13 -44.93
C VAL A 153 22.97 -6.99 -46.06
N ARG A 154 22.45 -8.21 -46.28
CA ARG A 154 22.87 -9.08 -47.39
C ARG A 154 22.50 -8.48 -48.75
N ASP A 155 21.31 -7.90 -48.89
CA ASP A 155 20.91 -7.18 -50.11
C ASP A 155 21.87 -6.01 -50.43
N THR A 156 22.37 -5.30 -49.41
CA THR A 156 23.32 -4.20 -49.62
C THR A 156 24.73 -4.67 -49.97
N GLU A 157 25.17 -5.84 -49.51
CA GLU A 157 26.49 -6.41 -49.87
C GLU A 157 26.47 -7.12 -51.23
N GLN A 158 25.30 -7.54 -51.73
CA GLN A 158 25.15 -8.23 -53.03
C GLN A 158 24.99 -7.29 -54.24
N LYS A 159 25.03 -5.97 -54.05
CA LYS A 159 25.10 -5.01 -55.17
C LYS A 159 26.57 -4.69 -55.47
N PRO A 160 27.21 -5.34 -56.47
CA PRO A 160 28.58 -5.00 -56.84
C PRO A 160 28.65 -3.55 -57.33
N ALA A 161 29.79 -2.91 -57.07
CA ALA A 161 30.12 -1.62 -57.64
C ALA A 161 30.45 -1.80 -59.13
N ASP A 162 29.64 -1.17 -59.98
CA ASP A 162 29.87 -0.91 -61.40
C ASP A 162 29.89 0.62 -61.57
#